data_AF-A0A4Y7U4H8-F1
#
_entry.id   AF-A0A4Y7U4H8-F1
#
_cell.length_a   1.000
_cell.length_b   1.000
_cell.length_c   1.000
_cell.angle_alpha   90.00
_cell.angle_beta   90.00
_cell.angle_gamma   90.00
#
_symmetry.space_group_name_H-M   'P 1'
#
loop_
_entity.id
_entity.type
_entity.pdbx_description
1 polymer ?
#
loop_
_entity_poly.entity_id
_entity_poly.type
_entity_poly.pdbx_seq_one_letter_code
_entity_poly.pdbx_strand_id
1 'polypeptide(L)'
;LNFWEEHENPYELFGTILQKKNISNGTIALDESASYFLADNVVKANPNYSFINAQPVTAGCRMHKSAAENAIIQQAKEITMVVQRAAARILHPGIEVKTVTDFINNAHIKAGIPSGSYFCIVLFGEDSQYPH
;
A
#
# COMPACT_ATOMS: atom_id res chain seq x y z
N LEU A 1 -9.00 -10.63 21.91
CA LEU A 1 -9.03 -9.37 21.14
C LEU A 1 -9.61 -8.29 22.05
N ASN A 2 -9.12 -7.05 21.98
CA ASN A 2 -9.69 -5.92 22.73
C ASN A 2 -10.47 -5.07 21.75
N PHE A 3 -11.77 -4.90 21.99
CA PHE A 3 -12.66 -4.08 21.19
C PHE A 3 -13.03 -2.82 21.98
N TRP A 4 -13.60 -1.84 21.29
CA TRP A 4 -14.13 -0.62 21.89
C TRP A 4 -15.50 -0.30 21.28
N GLU A 5 -16.39 0.27 22.08
CA GLU A 5 -17.70 0.79 21.66
C GLU A 5 -17.60 2.26 21.24
N GLU A 6 -18.53 2.77 20.43
CA GLU A 6 -18.43 4.12 19.82
C GLU A 6 -18.19 5.28 20.81
N HIS A 7 -18.64 5.13 22.06
CA HIS A 7 -18.50 6.14 23.11
C HIS A 7 -17.17 6.05 23.87
N GLU A 8 -16.42 4.97 23.69
CA GLU A 8 -15.15 4.72 24.35
C GLU A 8 -14.00 5.40 23.60
N ASN A 9 -12.93 5.71 24.33
CA ASN A 9 -11.74 6.29 23.73
C ASN A 9 -10.72 5.20 23.34
N PRO A 10 -10.56 4.87 22.04
CA PRO A 10 -9.62 3.83 21.62
C PRO A 10 -8.16 4.20 21.93
N TYR A 11 -7.84 5.48 22.06
CA TYR A 11 -6.49 5.96 22.36
C TYR A 11 -6.09 5.71 23.83
N GLU A 12 -7.06 5.78 24.75
CA GLU A 12 -6.85 5.40 26.17
C GLU A 12 -6.84 3.88 26.35
N LEU A 13 -7.66 3.17 25.57
CA LEU A 13 -7.66 1.71 25.54
C LEU A 13 -6.28 1.16 25.18
N PHE A 14 -5.57 1.79 24.23
CA PHE A 14 -4.19 1.45 23.88
C PHE A 14 -3.27 1.43 25.11
N GLY A 15 -3.24 2.50 25.91
CA GLY A 15 -2.44 2.57 27.14
C GLY A 15 -2.85 1.55 28.19
N THR A 16 -4.15 1.36 28.36
CA THR A 16 -4.72 0.37 29.29
C THR A 16 -4.25 -1.04 28.94
N ILE A 17 -4.16 -1.39 27.66
CA ILE A 17 -3.67 -2.69 27.20
C ILE A 17 -2.18 -2.87 27.53
N LEU A 18 -1.36 -1.84 27.35
CA LEU A 18 0.07 -1.88 27.69
C LEU A 18 0.29 -2.06 29.20
N GLN A 19 -0.45 -1.32 30.01
CA GLN A 19 -0.39 -1.46 31.47
C GLN A 19 -0.80 -2.86 31.93
N LYS A 20 -1.87 -3.44 31.36
CA LYS A 20 -2.27 -4.84 31.62
C LYS A 20 -1.19 -5.86 31.25
N LYS A 21 -0.26 -5.50 30.36
CA LYS A 21 0.91 -6.31 29.98
C LYS A 21 2.16 -5.98 30.81
N ASN A 22 2.02 -5.21 31.90
CA ASN A 22 3.12 -4.74 32.74
C ASN A 22 4.14 -3.86 32.00
N ILE A 23 3.71 -3.17 30.94
CA ILE A 23 4.50 -2.18 30.22
C ILE A 23 3.99 -0.81 30.68
N SER A 24 4.68 -0.20 31.64
CA SER A 24 4.26 1.08 32.26
C SER A 24 5.01 2.30 31.74
N ASN A 25 6.12 2.09 31.02
CA ASN A 25 6.91 3.10 30.34
C ASN A 25 7.71 2.47 29.20
N GLY A 26 8.39 3.31 28.41
CA GLY A 26 9.29 2.86 27.35
C GLY A 26 9.09 3.62 26.04
N THR A 27 9.74 3.13 24.99
CA THR A 27 9.62 3.67 23.63
C THR A 27 8.72 2.80 22.78
N ILE A 28 7.72 3.41 22.18
CA ILE A 28 6.75 2.78 21.29
C ILE A 28 6.96 3.31 19.89
N ALA A 29 7.11 2.42 18.92
CA ALA A 29 7.20 2.80 17.53
C ALA A 29 5.79 2.79 16.89
N LEU A 30 5.39 3.91 16.29
CA LEU A 30 4.13 4.04 15.56
C LEU A 30 4.36 3.87 14.07
N ASP A 31 3.46 3.14 13.41
CA ASP A 31 3.47 2.93 11.96
C ASP A 31 3.54 4.27 11.21
N GLU A 32 4.50 4.42 10.30
CA GLU A 32 4.74 5.63 9.53
C GLU A 32 3.56 6.02 8.61
N SER A 33 2.69 5.07 8.28
CA SER A 33 1.50 5.27 7.47
C SER A 33 0.25 5.61 8.28
N ALA A 34 0.34 5.56 9.62
CA ALA A 34 -0.76 5.96 10.48
C ALA A 34 -1.14 7.44 10.22
N SER A 35 -2.44 7.70 10.15
CA SER A 35 -2.92 9.08 9.99
C SER A 35 -2.45 9.93 11.18
N TYR A 36 -2.07 11.18 10.90
CA TYR A 36 -1.53 12.06 11.93
C TYR A 36 -2.48 12.22 13.13
N PHE A 37 -3.79 12.34 12.90
CA PHE A 37 -4.76 12.47 13.99
C PHE A 37 -4.77 11.25 14.92
N LEU A 38 -4.53 10.03 14.40
CA LEU A 38 -4.46 8.82 15.21
C LEU A 38 -3.19 8.88 16.06
N ALA A 39 -2.05 9.17 15.44
CA ALA A 39 -0.78 9.28 16.15
C ALA A 39 -0.82 10.35 17.24
N ASP A 40 -1.32 11.56 16.93
CA ASP A 40 -1.43 12.67 17.86
C ASP A 40 -2.31 12.34 19.08
N ASN A 41 -3.48 11.74 18.86
CA ASN A 41 -4.37 11.37 19.95
C ASN A 41 -3.82 10.22 20.81
N VAL A 42 -3.14 9.23 20.22
CA VAL A 42 -2.45 8.18 20.99
C VAL A 42 -1.35 8.78 21.85
N VAL A 43 -0.53 9.68 21.30
CA VAL A 43 0.55 10.32 22.06
C VAL A 43 -0.02 11.13 23.24
N LYS A 44 -1.05 11.94 23.00
CA LYS A 44 -1.68 12.78 24.04
C LYS A 44 -2.34 11.97 25.15
N ALA A 45 -3.03 10.88 24.81
CA ALA A 45 -3.69 10.02 25.79
C ALA A 45 -2.70 9.19 26.63
N ASN A 46 -1.44 9.08 26.21
CA ASN A 46 -0.47 8.15 26.79
C ASN A 46 0.89 8.81 27.11
N PRO A 47 0.92 9.85 27.96
CA PRO A 47 2.12 10.67 28.20
C PRO A 47 3.27 9.93 28.90
N ASN A 48 3.02 8.74 29.46
CA ASN A 48 4.03 7.93 30.14
C ASN A 48 4.99 7.18 29.19
N TYR A 49 4.76 7.24 27.88
CA TYR A 49 5.60 6.60 26.86
C TYR A 49 6.24 7.63 25.94
N SER A 50 7.39 7.26 25.38
CA SER A 50 8.01 7.97 24.26
C SER A 50 7.56 7.34 22.96
N PHE A 51 7.31 8.15 21.94
CA PHE A 51 6.87 7.66 20.63
C PHE A 51 7.89 7.99 19.55
N ILE A 52 8.18 7.01 18.70
CA ILE A 52 9.10 7.13 17.56
C ILE A 52 8.43 6.60 16.29
N ASN A 53 9.03 6.90 15.14
CA ASN A 53 8.61 6.36 13.86
C ASN A 53 9.06 4.87 13.73
N ALA A 54 8.15 3.98 13.33
CA ALA A 54 8.40 2.55 13.16
C ALA A 54 9.11 2.16 11.85
N GLN A 55 9.33 3.10 10.93
CA GLN A 55 9.96 2.88 9.63
C GLN A 55 11.26 2.05 9.69
N PRO A 56 12.20 2.27 10.64
CA PRO A 56 13.41 1.45 10.72
C PRO A 56 13.12 -0.05 10.92
N VAL A 57 12.03 -0.37 11.62
CA VAL A 57 11.57 -1.75 11.85
C VAL A 57 10.75 -2.25 10.66
N THR A 58 9.71 -1.51 10.26
CA THR A 58 8.78 -1.93 9.20
C THR A 58 9.48 -2.06 7.85
N ALA A 59 10.33 -1.10 7.48
CA ALA A 59 11.13 -1.18 6.26
C ALA A 59 12.15 -2.31 6.33
N GLY A 60 12.83 -2.48 7.48
CA GLY A 60 13.78 -3.58 7.70
C GLY A 60 13.15 -4.95 7.42
N CYS A 61 11.90 -5.15 7.85
CA CYS A 61 11.13 -6.36 7.55
C CYS A 61 10.71 -6.45 6.07
N ARG A 62 10.17 -5.37 5.48
CA ARG A 62 9.53 -5.40 4.14
C ARG A 62 10.52 -5.29 2.97
N MET A 63 11.74 -4.84 3.20
CA MET A 63 12.74 -4.68 2.13
C MET A 63 13.23 -6.03 1.60
N HIS A 64 13.37 -7.03 2.47
CA HIS A 64 13.89 -8.36 2.14
C HIS A 64 12.76 -9.36 1.93
N LYS A 65 12.45 -9.68 0.67
CA LYS A 65 11.31 -10.53 0.31
C LYS A 65 11.67 -11.99 0.54
N SER A 66 10.76 -12.71 1.16
CA SER A 66 10.79 -14.17 1.20
C SER A 66 10.66 -14.78 -0.20
N ALA A 67 10.98 -16.06 -0.33
CA ALA A 67 10.79 -16.79 -1.59
C ALA A 67 9.33 -16.76 -2.08
N ALA A 68 8.37 -16.85 -1.15
CA ALA A 68 6.94 -16.79 -1.47
C ALA A 68 6.52 -15.40 -1.98
N GLU A 69 6.97 -14.33 -1.33
CA GLU A 69 6.69 -12.95 -1.79
C GLU A 69 7.30 -12.69 -3.18
N ASN A 70 8.54 -13.15 -3.40
CA ASN A 70 9.17 -13.04 -4.72
C ASN A 70 8.38 -13.80 -5.79
N ALA A 71 7.86 -14.99 -5.48
CA ALA A 71 7.04 -15.75 -6.42
C ALA A 71 5.73 -15.00 -6.79
N ILE A 72 5.07 -14.37 -5.82
CA ILE A 72 3.87 -13.54 -6.07
C ILE A 72 4.20 -12.33 -6.95
N ILE A 73 5.28 -11.61 -6.63
CA ILE A 73 5.74 -10.46 -7.42
C ILE A 73 6.11 -10.89 -8.84
N GLN A 74 6.77 -12.03 -8.98
CA GLN A 74 7.15 -12.58 -10.28
C GLN A 74 5.92 -12.92 -11.13
N GLN A 75 4.93 -13.59 -10.55
CA GLN A 75 3.67 -13.90 -11.23
C GLN A 75 2.97 -12.63 -11.73
N ALA A 76 2.91 -11.57 -10.91
CA ALA A 76 2.32 -10.30 -11.31
C ALA A 76 3.08 -9.67 -12.49
N LYS A 77 4.42 -9.67 -12.45
CA LYS A 77 5.27 -9.17 -13.55
C LYS A 77 5.06 -9.97 -14.85
N GLU A 78 4.97 -11.29 -14.76
CA GLU A 78 4.76 -12.16 -15.92
C GLU A 78 3.42 -11.90 -16.60
N ILE A 79 2.35 -11.75 -15.80
CA ILE A 79 1.04 -11.34 -16.29
C ILE A 79 1.14 -10.00 -17.02
N THR A 80 1.73 -8.98 -16.39
CA THR A 80 1.87 -7.65 -17.01
C THR A 80 2.70 -7.70 -18.28
N MET A 81 3.74 -8.54 -18.37
CA MET A 81 4.51 -8.72 -19.60
C MET A 81 3.69 -9.31 -20.74
N VAL A 82 2.77 -10.24 -20.46
CA VAL A 82 1.83 -10.75 -21.46
C VAL A 82 0.87 -9.66 -21.92
N VAL A 83 0.32 -8.88 -20.97
CA VAL A 83 -0.58 -7.76 -21.27
C VAL A 83 0.10 -6.70 -22.14
N GLN A 84 1.33 -6.30 -21.81
CA GLN A 84 2.09 -5.31 -22.58
C GLN A 84 2.38 -5.78 -24.02
N ARG A 85 2.74 -7.06 -24.19
CA ARG A 85 2.90 -7.66 -25.54
C ARG A 85 1.60 -7.66 -26.34
N ALA A 86 0.45 -7.85 -25.68
CA ALA A 86 -0.85 -7.78 -26.32
C ALA A 86 -1.22 -6.33 -26.67
N ALA A 87 -0.94 -5.38 -25.77
CA ALA A 87 -1.20 -3.95 -25.98
C ALA A 87 -0.44 -3.43 -27.21
N ALA A 88 0.84 -3.80 -27.36
CA ALA A 88 1.64 -3.43 -28.53
C ALA A 88 1.03 -3.90 -29.87
N ARG A 89 0.29 -5.02 -29.88
CA ARG A 89 -0.30 -5.58 -31.11
C ARG A 89 -1.60 -4.91 -31.56
N ILE A 90 -2.27 -4.18 -30.67
CA ILE A 90 -3.49 -3.46 -31.00
C ILE A 90 -3.22 -2.03 -31.48
N LEU A 91 -1.97 -1.54 -31.36
CA LEU A 91 -1.61 -0.19 -31.76
C LEU A 91 -1.72 -0.01 -33.27
N HIS A 92 -2.37 1.06 -33.69
CA HIS A 92 -2.47 1.49 -35.08
C HIS A 92 -2.61 3.02 -35.13
N PRO A 93 -2.31 3.67 -36.27
CA PRO A 93 -2.55 5.11 -36.43
C PRO A 93 -3.98 5.50 -36.07
N GLY A 94 -4.14 6.56 -35.30
CA GLY A 94 -5.44 7.07 -34.84
C GLY A 94 -6.04 6.35 -33.62
N ILE A 95 -5.38 5.34 -33.04
CA ILE A 95 -5.85 4.75 -31.77
C ILE A 95 -5.77 5.77 -30.64
N GLU A 96 -6.83 5.85 -29.83
CA GLU A 96 -6.86 6.76 -28.69
C GLU A 96 -6.12 6.17 -27.49
N VAL A 97 -5.47 7.04 -26.71
CA VAL A 97 -4.87 6.71 -25.41
C VAL A 97 -5.86 5.93 -24.54
N LYS A 98 -7.11 6.40 -24.46
CA LYS A 98 -8.17 5.77 -23.67
C LYS A 98 -8.46 4.33 -24.10
N THR A 99 -8.46 4.06 -25.40
CA THR A 99 -8.67 2.70 -25.93
C THR A 99 -7.57 1.76 -25.46
N VAL A 100 -6.31 2.22 -25.46
CA VAL A 100 -5.18 1.42 -24.99
C VAL A 100 -5.22 1.21 -23.48
N THR A 101 -5.55 2.23 -22.69
CA THR A 101 -5.67 2.09 -21.22
C THR A 101 -6.80 1.13 -20.84
N ASP A 102 -7.95 1.22 -21.49
CA ASP A 102 -9.10 0.33 -21.27
C ASP A 102 -8.75 -1.11 -21.66
N PHE A 103 -8.05 -1.29 -22.79
CA PHE A 103 -7.56 -2.60 -23.22
C PHE A 103 -6.62 -3.20 -22.18
N ILE A 104 -5.61 -2.45 -21.71
CA ILE A 104 -4.65 -2.93 -20.72
C ILE A 104 -5.36 -3.34 -19.43
N ASN A 105 -6.31 -2.54 -18.94
CA ASN A 105 -7.10 -2.89 -17.77
C ASN A 105 -7.88 -4.20 -17.95
N ASN A 106 -8.64 -4.30 -19.04
CA ASN A 106 -9.43 -5.50 -19.34
C ASN A 106 -8.56 -6.74 -19.58
N ALA A 107 -7.35 -6.56 -20.14
CA ALA A 107 -6.39 -7.63 -20.32
C ALA A 107 -5.83 -8.13 -18.98
N HIS A 108 -5.54 -7.25 -18.01
CA HIS A 108 -5.17 -7.66 -16.66
C HIS A 108 -6.32 -8.42 -15.96
N ILE A 109 -7.57 -7.95 -16.09
CA ILE A 109 -8.77 -8.65 -15.56
C ILE A 109 -8.87 -10.05 -16.18
N LYS A 110 -8.79 -10.14 -17.50
CA LYS A 110 -8.85 -11.42 -18.23
C LYS A 110 -7.70 -12.36 -17.88
N ALA A 111 -6.53 -11.83 -17.54
CA ALA A 111 -5.36 -12.60 -17.12
C ALA A 111 -5.39 -13.01 -15.63
N GLY A 112 -6.47 -12.70 -14.90
CA GLY A 112 -6.71 -13.19 -13.55
C GLY A 112 -6.41 -12.18 -12.44
N ILE A 113 -6.29 -10.88 -12.74
CA ILE A 113 -6.21 -9.81 -11.74
C ILE A 113 -7.59 -9.12 -11.63
N PRO A 114 -8.46 -9.50 -10.68
CA PRO A 114 -9.87 -9.06 -10.68
C PRO A 114 -10.05 -7.55 -10.55
N SER A 115 -9.13 -6.88 -9.85
CA SER A 115 -9.10 -5.42 -9.72
C SER A 115 -8.65 -4.68 -10.99
N GLY A 116 -8.16 -5.41 -12.00
CA GLY A 116 -7.54 -4.84 -13.18
C GLY A 116 -6.20 -4.18 -12.89
N SER A 117 -5.88 -3.13 -13.66
CA SER A 117 -4.63 -2.39 -13.52
C SER A 117 -4.65 -1.51 -12.27
N TYR A 118 -3.67 -1.64 -11.38
CA TYR A 118 -3.49 -0.72 -10.25
C TYR A 118 -3.26 0.73 -10.73
N PHE A 119 -2.49 0.88 -11.81
CA PHE A 119 -2.29 2.13 -12.55
C PHE A 119 -2.06 1.81 -14.03
N CYS A 120 -2.29 2.78 -14.91
CA CYS A 120 -1.96 2.67 -16.33
C CYS A 120 -1.73 4.07 -16.90
N ILE A 121 -0.53 4.31 -17.42
CA ILE A 121 -0.17 5.55 -18.12
C ILE A 121 0.16 5.15 -19.57
N VAL A 122 -0.48 5.80 -20.53
CA VAL A 122 -0.21 5.65 -21.97
C VAL A 122 -0.02 7.04 -22.53
N LEU A 123 1.14 7.27 -23.15
CA LEU A 123 1.56 8.57 -23.68
C LEU A 123 2.04 8.36 -25.11
N PHE A 124 1.69 9.28 -26.02
CA PHE A 124 2.13 9.26 -27.40
C PHE A 124 2.91 10.54 -27.73
N GLY A 125 3.98 10.41 -28.52
CA GLY A 125 4.74 11.57 -28.99
C GLY A 125 5.22 12.48 -27.86
N GLU A 126 4.92 13.77 -27.98
CA GLU A 126 5.34 14.81 -27.02
C GLU A 126 4.85 14.54 -25.59
N ASP A 127 3.72 13.86 -25.41
CA ASP A 127 3.19 13.58 -24.07
C ASP A 127 4.15 12.71 -23.24
N SER A 128 5.01 11.92 -23.89
CA SER A 128 6.02 11.07 -23.21
C SER A 128 7.09 11.86 -22.44
N GLN A 129 7.17 13.18 -22.62
CA GLN A 129 8.05 14.06 -21.83
C GLN A 129 7.48 14.39 -20.44
N TYR A 130 6.20 14.09 -20.18
CA TYR A 130 5.53 14.33 -18.90
C TYR A 130 5.38 12.99 -18.14
N PRO A 131 6.20 12.74 -17.10
CA PRO A 131 6.33 11.41 -16.48
C PRO A 131 5.15 10.97 -15.61
N HIS A 132 4.19 11.85 -15.34
CA HIS A 132 2.98 11.59 -14.55
C HIS A 132 1.85 12.50 -15.01
#